data_AF-A0A9E2MKE2-F1
#
_entry.id   AF-A0A9E2MKE2-F1
#
_cell.length_a   1.000
_cell.length_b   1.000
_cell.length_c   1.000
_cell.angle_alpha   90.00
_cell.angle_beta   90.00
_cell.angle_gamma   90.00
#
_symmetry.space_group_name_H-M   'P 1'
#
loop_
_entity.id
_entity.type
_entity.pdbx_description
1 polymer ?
#
loop_
_entity_poly.entity_id
_entity_poly.type
_entity_poly.pdbx_seq_one_letter_code
_entity_poly.pdbx_strand_id
1 'polypeptide(L)'
;MVVISLPLHTRYNMVVTAIHPLVRPYQEDIYRTGLEGFYGAELELVLFRRGLKGNLIPVLEVARFLGAIWKRYPKLRNSFDKEFYGGQFEIKSGPYKNHMDLIDNLLYKVFIAQEVAEQFGWEVHAVEFLHGKIPQGVSPLNERYEEYRKQYPHKADSMYRVASLHIHRGASSLEQAIDLYNAMVRSLPIIVDKGWIDPTRLKHFNEIIFPVGYFPPEYNNLDSMVEHARSHGFLDSLRGNYSAVRIHEIYGTAELRVMGPTLERSELIKRFRFVDMVCRPYYLMAA
;
A
#
# COMPACT_ATOMS: atom_id res chain seq x y z
N MET A 1 -12.47 -71.74 8.02
CA MET A 1 -12.76 -70.55 7.21
C MET A 1 -12.91 -69.40 8.18
N VAL A 2 -11.92 -68.50 8.23
CA VAL A 2 -11.81 -67.45 9.25
C VAL A 2 -12.76 -66.32 8.86
N VAL A 3 -13.73 -66.05 9.74
CA VAL A 3 -14.58 -64.87 9.66
C VAL A 3 -13.80 -63.72 10.30
N ILE A 4 -13.34 -62.78 9.48
CA ILE A 4 -12.77 -61.51 9.96
C ILE A 4 -13.83 -60.44 9.74
N SER A 5 -14.49 -60.06 10.83
CA SER A 5 -15.31 -58.85 10.93
C SER A 5 -14.37 -57.64 11.00
N LEU A 6 -14.44 -56.74 9.99
CA LEU A 6 -13.78 -55.44 10.06
C LEU A 6 -14.79 -54.35 10.47
N PRO A 7 -14.39 -53.38 11.31
CA PRO A 7 -15.30 -52.36 11.81
C PRO A 7 -15.61 -51.30 10.75
N LEU A 8 -16.85 -50.81 10.80
CA LEU A 8 -17.33 -49.59 10.15
C LEU A 8 -16.56 -48.37 10.67
N HIS A 9 -15.41 -48.07 10.07
CA HIS A 9 -14.83 -46.74 10.15
C HIS A 9 -15.19 -45.94 8.91
N THR A 10 -16.11 -45.01 9.15
CA THR A 10 -16.39 -43.77 8.44
C THR A 10 -15.27 -43.39 7.48
N ARG A 11 -15.49 -43.64 6.19
CA ARG A 11 -14.74 -42.95 5.13
C ARG A 11 -15.12 -41.48 5.20
N TYR A 12 -14.35 -40.69 5.95
CA TYR A 12 -14.27 -39.27 5.67
C TYR A 12 -13.69 -39.17 4.27
N ASN A 13 -14.56 -38.90 3.31
CA ASN A 13 -14.15 -38.32 2.03
C ASN A 13 -13.45 -37.01 2.39
N MET A 14 -12.12 -37.03 2.49
CA MET A 14 -11.33 -35.82 2.30
C MET A 14 -11.55 -35.40 0.86
N VAL A 15 -12.60 -34.60 0.64
CA VAL A 15 -12.61 -33.66 -0.46
C VAL A 15 -11.44 -32.75 -0.16
N VAL A 16 -10.28 -33.05 -0.75
CA VAL A 16 -9.22 -32.06 -0.92
C VAL A 16 -9.81 -31.05 -1.90
N THR A 17 -10.62 -30.12 -1.39
CA THR A 17 -11.10 -28.98 -2.14
C THR A 17 -9.84 -28.28 -2.61
N ALA A 18 -9.61 -28.26 -3.93
CA ALA A 18 -8.51 -27.53 -4.51
C ALA A 18 -8.55 -26.12 -3.91
N ILE A 19 -7.54 -25.77 -3.10
CA ILE A 19 -7.49 -24.48 -2.43
C ILE A 19 -7.51 -23.43 -3.54
N HIS A 20 -8.54 -22.59 -3.53
CA HIS A 20 -8.73 -21.60 -4.56
C HIS A 20 -7.45 -20.73 -4.65
N PRO A 21 -6.93 -20.41 -5.86
CA PRO A 21 -5.69 -19.64 -6.00
C PRO A 21 -5.68 -18.32 -5.21
N LEU A 22 -6.85 -17.69 -5.02
CA LEU A 22 -7.04 -16.48 -4.21
C LEU A 22 -6.89 -16.70 -2.69
N VAL A 23 -7.06 -17.91 -2.19
CA VAL A 23 -7.02 -18.26 -0.75
C VAL A 23 -5.62 -18.63 -0.30
N ARG A 24 -4.81 -19.21 -1.18
CA ARG A 24 -3.44 -19.67 -0.89
C ARG A 24 -2.55 -18.60 -0.24
N PRO A 25 -2.62 -17.32 -0.63
CA PRO A 25 -1.84 -16.25 -0.01
C PRO A 25 -2.32 -15.80 1.39
N TYR A 26 -3.40 -16.38 1.92
CA TYR A 26 -4.01 -16.00 3.20
C TYR A 26 -4.00 -17.14 4.22
N GLN A 27 -3.15 -18.14 4.00
CA GLN A 27 -2.94 -19.24 4.95
C GLN A 27 -2.10 -18.76 6.15
N GLU A 28 -2.27 -19.42 7.30
CA GLU A 28 -1.70 -19.03 8.60
C GLU A 28 -0.18 -18.76 8.57
N ASP A 29 0.57 -19.50 7.75
CA ASP A 29 2.04 -19.42 7.64
C ASP A 29 2.58 -18.05 7.17
N ILE A 30 1.71 -17.18 6.64
CA ILE A 30 2.10 -15.86 6.12
C ILE A 30 2.02 -14.77 7.20
N TYR A 31 1.16 -14.96 8.20
CA TYR A 31 1.00 -14.03 9.30
C TYR A 31 2.14 -14.22 10.31
N ARG A 32 2.99 -13.21 10.40
CA ARG A 32 4.16 -13.23 11.27
C ARG A 32 3.74 -12.72 12.65
N THR A 33 3.40 -13.63 13.56
CA THR A 33 3.10 -13.30 14.97
C THR A 33 4.14 -12.37 15.59
N GLY A 34 5.42 -12.51 15.25
CA GLY A 34 6.50 -11.62 15.70
C GLY A 34 6.45 -10.17 15.22
N LEU A 35 5.59 -9.83 14.25
CA LEU A 35 5.36 -8.48 13.73
C LEU A 35 3.99 -7.90 14.12
N GLU A 36 3.25 -8.60 14.97
CA GLU A 36 1.99 -8.08 15.50
C GLU A 36 2.19 -6.71 16.16
N GLY A 37 1.35 -5.76 15.77
CA GLY A 37 1.36 -4.43 16.35
C GLY A 37 2.54 -3.55 15.91
N PHE A 38 3.39 -4.02 14.99
CA PHE A 38 4.39 -3.17 14.36
C PHE A 38 3.75 -2.23 13.33
N TYR A 39 4.39 -1.08 13.14
CA TYR A 39 4.11 -0.11 12.11
C TYR A 39 5.03 -0.33 10.92
N GLY A 40 4.48 -0.20 9.71
CA GLY A 40 5.24 0.01 8.48
C GLY A 40 4.67 1.21 7.73
N ALA A 41 5.41 1.77 6.79
CA ALA A 41 4.93 2.86 5.97
C ALA A 41 5.62 2.93 4.63
N GLU A 42 4.88 3.44 3.66
CA GLU A 42 5.37 3.78 2.33
C GLU A 42 5.01 5.25 2.07
N LEU A 43 5.97 6.04 1.60
CA LEU A 43 5.79 7.45 1.30
C LEU A 43 6.18 7.73 -0.13
N GLU A 44 5.20 8.07 -0.96
CA GLU A 44 5.41 8.41 -2.37
C GLU A 44 5.71 9.91 -2.50
N LEU A 45 6.75 10.24 -3.24
CA LEU A 45 7.26 11.60 -3.41
C LEU A 45 7.52 11.91 -4.88
N VAL A 46 7.59 13.19 -5.20
CA VAL A 46 7.77 13.68 -6.57
C VAL A 46 9.04 14.50 -6.69
N LEU A 47 9.78 14.26 -7.77
CA LEU A 47 10.97 15.01 -8.16
C LEU A 47 10.62 16.11 -9.17
N PHE A 48 11.16 17.31 -8.93
CA PHE A 48 11.06 18.45 -9.83
C PHE A 48 12.44 19.03 -10.15
N ARG A 49 12.61 19.63 -11.33
CA ARG A 49 13.80 20.45 -11.61
C ARG A 49 13.76 21.73 -10.78
N ARG A 50 14.86 22.07 -10.11
CA ARG A 50 14.99 23.30 -9.32
C ARG A 50 14.71 24.53 -10.20
N GLY A 51 13.90 25.46 -9.68
CA GLY A 51 13.56 26.71 -10.37
C GLY A 51 12.59 26.58 -11.56
N LEU A 52 12.15 25.37 -11.91
CA LEU A 52 11.22 25.12 -13.01
C LEU A 52 9.95 24.46 -12.47
N LYS A 53 9.02 25.28 -11.96
CA LYS A 53 7.72 24.80 -11.49
C LYS A 53 7.03 23.98 -12.57
N GLY A 54 6.70 22.72 -12.25
CA GLY A 54 5.92 21.83 -13.12
C GLY A 54 6.72 21.01 -14.13
N ASN A 55 8.05 21.15 -14.22
CA ASN A 55 8.87 20.31 -15.08
C ASN A 55 9.22 19.00 -14.37
N LEU A 56 8.39 17.98 -14.60
CA LEU A 56 8.60 16.62 -14.13
C LEU A 56 9.89 16.03 -14.71
N ILE A 57 10.55 15.18 -13.90
CA ILE A 57 11.75 14.46 -14.30
C ILE A 57 11.37 13.29 -15.23
N PRO A 58 12.09 13.05 -16.33
CA PRO A 58 11.89 11.87 -17.17
C PRO A 58 12.25 10.57 -16.43
N VAL A 59 11.59 9.48 -16.84
CA VAL A 59 11.78 8.11 -16.31
C VAL A 59 13.24 7.69 -16.14
N LEU A 60 14.04 7.85 -17.19
CA LEU A 60 15.43 7.38 -17.19
C LEU A 60 16.29 8.13 -16.18
N GLU A 61 15.94 9.39 -15.90
CA GLU A 61 16.64 10.23 -14.95
C GLU A 61 16.32 9.82 -13.50
N VAL A 62 15.12 9.34 -13.21
CA VAL A 62 14.82 8.75 -11.89
C VAL A 62 15.58 7.47 -11.63
N ALA A 63 15.77 6.61 -12.63
CA ALA A 63 16.60 5.42 -12.48
C ALA A 63 18.06 5.78 -12.14
N ARG A 64 18.59 6.87 -12.72
CA ARG A 64 19.94 7.39 -12.40
C ARG A 64 20.01 7.92 -10.97
N PHE A 65 18.99 8.65 -10.54
CA PHE A 65 18.87 9.15 -9.17
C PHE A 65 18.82 8.01 -8.14
N LEU A 66 17.96 7.01 -8.33
CA LEU A 66 17.90 5.83 -7.47
C LEU A 66 19.22 5.05 -7.48
N GLY A 67 19.85 4.91 -8.65
CA GLY A 67 21.18 4.31 -8.79
C GLY A 67 22.25 5.05 -7.99
N ALA A 68 22.20 6.39 -7.94
CA ALA A 68 23.10 7.19 -7.12
C ALA A 68 22.88 6.97 -5.62
N ILE A 69 21.61 6.90 -5.17
CA ILE A 69 21.28 6.54 -3.77
C ILE A 69 21.85 5.16 -3.45
N TRP A 70 21.60 4.14 -4.28
CA TRP A 70 22.02 2.76 -4.00
C TRP A 70 23.54 2.59 -4.04
N LYS A 71 24.23 3.34 -4.90
CA LYS A 71 25.69 3.33 -4.94
C LYS A 71 26.29 3.90 -3.65
N ARG A 72 25.72 4.97 -3.10
CA ARG A 72 26.20 5.63 -1.89
C ARG A 72 25.72 4.95 -0.60
N TYR A 73 24.50 4.41 -0.62
CA TYR A 73 23.81 3.79 0.52
C TYR A 73 23.28 2.39 0.17
N PRO A 74 24.15 1.41 -0.09
CA PRO A 74 23.74 0.09 -0.61
C PRO A 74 22.77 -0.66 0.31
N LYS A 75 22.87 -0.45 1.63
CA LYS A 75 21.96 -1.05 2.63
C LYS A 75 20.51 -0.56 2.51
N LEU A 76 20.28 0.57 1.86
CA LEU A 76 18.95 1.17 1.68
C LEU A 76 18.32 0.81 0.34
N ARG A 77 18.92 -0.08 -0.45
CA ARG A 77 18.42 -0.41 -1.80
C ARG A 77 16.95 -0.81 -1.82
N ASN A 78 16.51 -1.59 -0.84
CA ASN A 78 15.12 -2.06 -0.75
C ASN A 78 14.19 -1.04 -0.08
N SER A 79 14.69 0.13 0.33
CA SER A 79 13.91 1.21 0.93
C SER A 79 13.51 2.30 -0.05
N PHE A 80 14.00 2.24 -1.29
CA PHE A 80 13.65 3.19 -2.34
C PHE A 80 13.20 2.41 -3.56
N ASP A 81 11.99 2.70 -4.03
CA ASP A 81 11.43 2.08 -5.20
C ASP A 81 10.98 3.13 -6.23
N LYS A 82 10.83 2.69 -7.47
CA LYS A 82 10.28 3.50 -8.54
C LYS A 82 8.77 3.32 -8.57
N GLU A 83 8.04 4.40 -8.85
CA GLU A 83 6.59 4.35 -8.94
C GLU A 83 6.06 4.49 -10.37
N PHE A 84 4.73 4.55 -10.50
CA PHE A 84 3.96 4.50 -11.75
C PHE A 84 4.44 5.47 -12.87
N TYR A 85 5.09 6.59 -12.56
CA TYR A 85 5.69 7.49 -13.57
C TYR A 85 7.05 8.04 -13.15
N GLY A 86 7.79 8.54 -14.14
CA GLY A 86 9.20 8.89 -14.09
C GLY A 86 9.61 10.07 -13.24
N GLY A 87 8.69 10.75 -12.55
CA GLY A 87 9.00 11.74 -11.53
C GLY A 87 8.72 11.26 -10.11
N GLN A 88 8.05 10.11 -9.96
CA GLN A 88 7.63 9.59 -8.67
C GLN A 88 8.54 8.46 -8.19
N PHE A 89 8.82 8.47 -6.90
CA PHE A 89 9.53 7.41 -6.22
C PHE A 89 8.88 7.17 -4.85
N GLU A 90 9.10 5.98 -4.31
CA GLU A 90 8.54 5.56 -3.04
C GLU A 90 9.66 5.31 -2.02
N ILE A 91 9.45 5.74 -0.79
CA ILE A 91 10.29 5.44 0.36
C ILE A 91 9.56 4.44 1.25
N LYS A 92 10.17 3.27 1.48
CA LYS A 92 9.63 2.20 2.34
C LYS A 92 10.33 2.19 3.68
N SER A 93 9.60 2.14 4.78
CA SER A 93 10.16 1.87 6.11
C SER A 93 10.35 0.36 6.33
N GLY A 94 11.21 0.00 7.31
CA GLY A 94 11.12 -1.32 7.93
C GLY A 94 9.92 -1.41 8.88
N PRO A 95 9.70 -2.56 9.54
CA PRO A 95 8.75 -2.68 10.62
C PRO A 95 9.31 -2.06 11.91
N TYR A 96 8.51 -1.25 12.62
CA TYR A 96 8.88 -0.61 13.89
C TYR A 96 7.81 -0.82 14.96
N LYS A 97 8.19 -1.07 16.22
CA LYS A 97 7.22 -1.11 17.32
C LYS A 97 6.71 0.28 17.71
N ASN A 98 7.54 1.30 17.55
CA ASN A 98 7.25 2.67 17.91
C ASN A 98 7.10 3.51 16.63
N HIS A 99 5.97 4.21 16.47
CA HIS A 99 5.74 5.07 15.32
C HIS A 99 6.71 6.27 15.26
N MET A 100 7.27 6.71 16.38
CA MET A 100 8.27 7.79 16.41
C MET A 100 9.56 7.36 15.71
N ASP A 101 10.07 6.17 16.02
CA ASP A 101 11.28 5.62 15.37
C ASP A 101 11.06 5.40 13.87
N LEU A 102 9.85 5.00 13.48
CA LEU A 102 9.45 4.90 12.08
C LEU A 102 9.48 6.26 11.39
N ILE A 103 8.91 7.29 12.01
CA ILE A 103 8.90 8.66 11.47
C ILE A 103 10.34 9.16 11.29
N ASP A 104 11.22 8.94 12.27
CA ASP A 104 12.64 9.26 12.16
C ASP A 104 13.31 8.52 10.99
N ASN A 105 12.99 7.24 10.80
CA ASN A 105 13.49 6.47 9.67
C ASN A 105 13.02 7.01 8.32
N LEU A 106 11.74 7.37 8.19
CA LEU A 106 11.20 7.96 6.97
C LEU A 106 11.87 9.30 6.66
N LEU A 107 11.94 10.20 7.64
CA LEU A 107 12.53 11.53 7.46
C LEU A 107 14.03 11.46 7.16
N TYR A 108 14.76 10.51 7.75
CA TYR A 108 16.15 10.26 7.40
C TYR A 108 16.31 9.84 5.93
N LYS A 109 15.42 8.98 5.42
CA LYS A 109 15.42 8.57 4.00
C LYS A 109 15.02 9.72 3.07
N VAL A 110 14.08 10.58 3.49
CA VAL A 110 13.73 11.82 2.77
C VAL A 110 14.96 12.72 2.67
N PHE A 111 15.69 12.92 3.78
CA PHE A 111 16.92 13.71 3.78
C PHE A 111 17.96 13.16 2.79
N ILE A 112 18.16 11.84 2.75
CA ILE A 112 19.05 11.21 1.76
C ILE A 112 18.56 11.47 0.33
N ALA A 113 17.26 11.31 0.06
CA ALA A 113 16.68 11.56 -1.24
C ALA A 113 16.88 13.02 -1.67
N GLN A 114 16.69 13.97 -0.75
CA GLN A 114 16.95 15.39 -0.99
C GLN A 114 18.41 15.64 -1.33
N GLU A 115 19.35 15.18 -0.50
CA GLU A 115 20.79 15.37 -0.70
C GLU A 115 21.27 14.81 -2.05
N VAL A 116 20.74 13.66 -2.48
CA VAL A 116 21.05 13.11 -3.80
C VAL A 116 20.38 13.93 -4.91
N ALA A 117 19.11 14.34 -4.76
CA ALA A 117 18.41 15.12 -5.76
C ALA A 117 19.08 16.47 -6.04
N GLU A 118 19.66 17.11 -5.02
CA GLU A 118 20.40 18.36 -5.17
C GLU A 118 21.60 18.24 -6.11
N GLN A 119 22.27 17.08 -6.14
CA GLN A 119 23.42 16.81 -7.04
C GLN A 119 23.00 16.81 -8.51
N PHE A 120 21.72 16.58 -8.80
CA PHE A 120 21.14 16.65 -10.14
C PHE A 120 20.47 18.00 -10.42
N GLY A 121 20.50 18.94 -9.48
CA GLY A 121 19.78 20.22 -9.56
C GLY A 121 18.27 20.05 -9.44
N TRP A 122 17.81 19.07 -8.68
CA TRP A 122 16.39 18.75 -8.49
C TRP A 122 15.94 19.00 -7.05
N GLU A 123 14.65 18.85 -6.82
CA GLU A 123 13.99 19.00 -5.52
C GLU A 123 13.01 17.85 -5.30
N VAL A 124 12.89 17.42 -4.05
CA VAL A 124 11.93 16.40 -3.60
C VAL A 124 10.75 17.08 -2.93
N HIS A 125 9.54 16.75 -3.37
CA HIS A 125 8.30 17.34 -2.87
C HIS A 125 7.27 16.27 -2.50
N ALA A 126 6.54 16.50 -1.41
CA ALA A 126 5.34 15.75 -1.07
C ALA A 126 4.15 16.40 -1.78
N VAL A 127 3.87 15.97 -3.01
CA VAL A 127 2.73 16.44 -3.80
C VAL A 127 1.72 15.33 -3.93
N GLU A 128 0.55 15.51 -3.32
CA GLU A 128 -0.52 14.50 -3.36
C GLU A 128 -1.10 14.30 -4.76
N PHE A 129 -1.26 15.41 -5.50
CA PHE A 129 -1.90 15.40 -6.80
C PHE A 129 -1.23 16.36 -7.78
N LEU A 130 -0.78 15.83 -8.91
CA LEU A 130 -0.24 16.62 -10.02
C LEU A 130 -1.37 17.13 -10.92
N HIS A 131 -1.39 18.42 -11.17
CA HIS A 131 -2.33 19.03 -12.10
C HIS A 131 -1.86 18.89 -13.55
N GLY A 132 -2.81 18.68 -14.47
CA GLY A 132 -2.52 18.52 -15.90
C GLY A 132 -2.19 17.08 -16.30
N LYS A 133 -1.93 16.88 -17.58
CA LYS A 133 -1.61 15.57 -18.15
C LYS A 133 -0.13 15.25 -17.93
N ILE A 134 0.16 14.02 -17.53
CA ILE A 134 1.54 13.54 -17.41
C ILE A 134 2.04 13.16 -18.81
N PRO A 135 3.16 13.72 -19.30
CA PRO A 135 3.65 13.38 -20.63
C PRO A 135 3.94 11.88 -20.77
N GLN A 136 3.56 11.28 -21.90
CA GLN A 136 3.77 9.84 -22.14
C GLN A 136 5.26 9.43 -22.10
N GLY A 137 6.20 10.31 -22.45
CA GLY A 137 7.64 10.03 -22.31
C GLY A 137 8.12 9.90 -20.85
N VAL A 138 7.24 10.15 -19.89
CA VAL A 138 7.47 10.03 -18.45
C VAL A 138 6.77 8.77 -17.90
N SER A 139 6.17 7.91 -18.73
CA SER A 139 5.44 6.73 -18.24
C SER A 139 5.30 5.60 -19.28
N PRO A 140 5.23 4.30 -18.89
CA PRO A 140 5.53 3.70 -17.58
C PRO A 140 6.88 2.95 -17.54
N LEU A 141 7.33 2.62 -16.31
CA LEU A 141 8.66 2.09 -15.96
C LEU A 141 8.75 0.56 -15.83
N ASN A 142 7.61 -0.14 -15.83
CA ASN A 142 7.50 -1.57 -15.56
C ASN A 142 6.46 -2.17 -16.52
N GLU A 143 6.73 -3.37 -17.04
CA GLU A 143 5.84 -4.13 -17.91
C GLU A 143 4.43 -4.24 -17.33
N ARG A 144 4.31 -4.47 -16.01
CA ARG A 144 3.02 -4.51 -15.31
C ARG A 144 2.20 -3.22 -15.48
N TYR A 145 2.85 -2.06 -15.41
CA TYR A 145 2.18 -0.77 -15.55
C TYR A 145 1.84 -0.45 -17.01
N GLU A 146 2.64 -0.96 -17.96
CA GLU A 146 2.33 -0.88 -19.38
C GLU A 146 1.12 -1.74 -19.76
N GLU A 147 1.00 -2.94 -19.20
CA GLU A 147 -0.18 -3.80 -19.32
C GLU A 147 -1.43 -3.13 -18.72
N TYR A 148 -1.32 -2.60 -17.50
CA TYR A 148 -2.40 -1.85 -16.87
C TYR A 148 -2.84 -0.65 -17.71
N ARG A 149 -1.89 0.10 -18.30
CA ARG A 149 -2.17 1.23 -19.19
C ARG A 149 -2.91 0.81 -20.45
N LYS A 150 -2.58 -0.34 -21.04
CA LYS A 150 -3.28 -0.88 -22.21
C LYS A 150 -4.71 -1.27 -21.86
N GLN A 151 -4.93 -1.86 -20.69
CA GLN A 151 -6.24 -2.31 -20.23
C GLN A 151 -7.14 -1.15 -19.76
N TYR A 152 -6.55 -0.15 -19.09
CA TYR A 152 -7.26 0.96 -18.45
C TYR A 152 -6.60 2.32 -18.72
N PRO A 153 -6.55 2.79 -19.99
CA PRO A 153 -5.76 3.97 -20.38
C PRO A 153 -6.15 5.25 -19.62
N HIS A 154 -7.44 5.47 -19.37
CA HIS A 154 -7.93 6.64 -18.63
C HIS A 154 -7.61 6.58 -17.12
N LYS A 155 -7.61 5.36 -16.54
CA LYS A 155 -7.25 5.16 -15.12
C LYS A 155 -5.76 5.34 -14.92
N ALA A 156 -4.95 4.79 -15.82
CA ALA A 156 -3.50 4.89 -15.76
C ALA A 156 -3.03 6.35 -15.76
N ASP A 157 -3.56 7.20 -16.65
CA ASP A 157 -3.24 8.64 -16.67
C ASP A 157 -3.56 9.34 -15.33
N SER A 158 -4.66 8.92 -14.68
CA SER A 158 -5.03 9.45 -13.36
C SER A 158 -4.14 8.92 -12.24
N MET A 159 -3.75 7.65 -12.29
CA MET A 159 -2.82 7.05 -11.32
C MET A 159 -1.43 7.69 -11.39
N TYR A 160 -0.97 8.11 -12.58
CA TYR A 160 0.29 8.85 -12.74
C TYR A 160 0.31 10.22 -12.06
N ARG A 161 -0.81 10.69 -11.52
CA ARG A 161 -0.89 12.02 -10.93
C ARG A 161 -0.90 11.98 -9.42
N VAL A 162 -0.92 10.80 -8.82
CA VAL A 162 -1.23 10.63 -7.40
C VAL A 162 -0.01 10.15 -6.67
N ALA A 163 0.28 10.79 -5.54
CA ALA A 163 1.19 10.29 -4.53
C ALA A 163 0.47 10.23 -3.17
N SER A 164 0.98 9.41 -2.26
CA SER A 164 0.31 9.09 -1.00
C SER A 164 1.26 8.67 0.11
N LEU A 165 0.72 8.62 1.33
CA LEU A 165 1.31 7.98 2.49
C LEU A 165 0.51 6.72 2.81
N HIS A 166 1.13 5.56 2.72
CA HIS A 166 0.57 4.29 3.18
C HIS A 166 1.05 4.00 4.60
N ILE A 167 0.14 3.60 5.48
CA ILE A 167 0.46 3.18 6.85
C ILE A 167 0.00 1.75 7.06
N HIS A 168 0.94 0.89 7.44
CA HIS A 168 0.72 -0.52 7.71
C HIS A 168 0.65 -0.80 9.21
N ARG A 169 -0.23 -1.74 9.58
CA ARG A 169 -0.34 -2.33 10.91
C ARG A 169 -0.21 -3.84 10.81
N GLY A 170 0.80 -4.39 11.47
CA GLY A 170 1.06 -5.82 11.51
C GLY A 170 -0.01 -6.59 12.27
N ALA A 171 -0.45 -7.69 11.70
CA ALA A 171 -1.43 -8.62 12.27
C ALA A 171 -0.78 -9.99 12.53
N SER A 172 -1.20 -10.67 13.60
CA SER A 172 -0.79 -12.03 13.95
C SER A 172 -1.61 -13.12 13.26
N SER A 173 -2.78 -12.77 12.72
CA SER A 173 -3.64 -13.68 11.95
C SER A 173 -4.48 -12.93 10.90
N LEU A 174 -5.17 -13.70 10.04
CA LEU A 174 -6.12 -13.14 9.08
C LEU A 174 -7.30 -12.47 9.77
N GLU A 175 -7.83 -13.08 10.83
CA GLU A 175 -8.95 -12.55 11.63
C GLU A 175 -8.57 -11.19 12.19
N GLN A 176 -7.39 -11.08 12.81
CA GLN A 176 -6.91 -9.79 13.31
C GLN A 176 -6.69 -8.79 12.17
N ALA A 177 -6.19 -9.22 11.01
CA ALA A 177 -6.04 -8.34 9.86
C ALA A 177 -7.38 -7.81 9.34
N ILE A 178 -8.44 -8.63 9.34
CA ILE A 178 -9.81 -8.25 9.01
C ILE A 178 -10.35 -7.24 10.03
N ASP A 179 -10.13 -7.47 11.32
CA ASP A 179 -10.56 -6.56 12.38
C ASP A 179 -9.89 -5.19 12.26
N LEU A 180 -8.57 -5.17 12.09
CA LEU A 180 -7.79 -3.95 11.87
C LEU A 180 -8.23 -3.22 10.60
N TYR A 181 -8.45 -3.97 9.51
CA TYR A 181 -8.96 -3.45 8.26
C TYR A 181 -10.30 -2.76 8.48
N ASN A 182 -11.29 -3.46 9.04
CA ASN A 182 -12.63 -2.91 9.26
C ASN A 182 -12.60 -1.67 10.17
N ALA A 183 -11.72 -1.66 11.18
CA ALA A 183 -11.52 -0.49 12.02
C ALA A 183 -11.02 0.72 11.21
N MET A 184 -10.04 0.51 10.33
CA MET A 184 -9.57 1.55 9.42
C MET A 184 -10.67 1.99 8.45
N VAL A 185 -11.46 1.07 7.88
CA VAL A 185 -12.59 1.37 6.98
C VAL A 185 -13.60 2.31 7.66
N ARG A 186 -14.04 1.98 8.87
CA ARG A 186 -14.98 2.82 9.65
C ARG A 186 -14.41 4.20 9.99
N SER A 187 -13.09 4.33 10.02
CA SER A 187 -12.40 5.58 10.32
C SER A 187 -12.20 6.51 9.11
N LEU A 188 -12.46 6.03 7.88
CA LEU A 188 -12.24 6.79 6.65
C LEU A 188 -12.97 8.15 6.58
N PRO A 189 -14.25 8.30 7.02
CA PRO A 189 -14.90 9.61 7.03
C PRO A 189 -14.14 10.64 7.86
N ILE A 190 -13.58 10.24 9.00
CA ILE A 190 -12.81 11.12 9.88
C ILE A 190 -11.51 11.58 9.18
N ILE A 191 -10.88 10.71 8.38
CA ILE A 191 -9.68 11.06 7.62
C ILE A 191 -9.99 12.11 6.56
N VAL A 192 -11.13 11.96 5.87
CA VAL A 192 -11.62 12.94 4.88
C VAL A 192 -11.92 14.28 5.57
N ASP A 193 -12.65 14.27 6.68
CA ASP A 193 -13.01 15.47 7.45
C ASP A 193 -11.78 16.22 7.99
N LYS A 194 -10.71 15.49 8.33
CA LYS A 194 -9.43 16.08 8.75
C LYS A 194 -8.65 16.73 7.60
N GLY A 195 -9.07 16.56 6.34
CA GLY A 195 -8.34 17.07 5.18
C GLY A 195 -6.99 16.38 4.98
N TRP A 196 -6.84 15.13 5.40
CA TRP A 196 -5.62 14.35 5.18
C TRP A 196 -5.55 13.70 3.79
N ILE A 197 -6.59 13.89 2.98
CA ILE A 197 -6.62 13.62 1.56
C ILE A 197 -7.04 14.89 0.83
N ASP A 198 -6.36 15.21 -0.26
CA ASP A 198 -6.72 16.31 -1.14
C ASP A 198 -8.10 16.09 -1.79
N PRO A 199 -9.02 17.07 -1.78
CA PRO A 199 -10.34 16.94 -2.39
C PRO A 199 -10.32 16.66 -3.90
N THR A 200 -9.29 17.12 -4.62
CA THR A 200 -9.12 16.86 -6.06
C THR A 200 -8.72 15.41 -6.31
N ARG A 201 -7.79 14.87 -5.52
CA ARG A 201 -7.45 13.44 -5.54
C ARG A 201 -8.68 12.60 -5.20
N LEU A 202 -9.42 12.98 -4.16
CA LEU A 202 -10.63 12.29 -3.73
C LEU A 202 -11.69 12.24 -4.85
N LYS A 203 -11.92 13.38 -5.51
CA LYS A 203 -12.82 13.47 -6.66
C LYS A 203 -12.34 12.56 -7.80
N HIS A 204 -11.05 12.59 -8.15
CA HIS A 204 -10.51 11.72 -9.21
C HIS A 204 -10.60 10.23 -8.86
N PHE A 205 -10.39 9.87 -7.59
CA PHE A 205 -10.56 8.50 -7.10
C PHE A 205 -12.00 8.03 -7.33
N ASN A 206 -12.99 8.84 -6.97
CA ASN A 206 -14.40 8.51 -7.16
C ASN A 206 -14.83 8.46 -8.63
N GLU A 207 -14.36 9.39 -9.47
CA GLU A 207 -14.89 9.54 -10.82
C GLU A 207 -14.18 8.64 -11.85
N ILE A 208 -12.89 8.36 -11.65
CA ILE A 208 -12.05 7.74 -12.70
C ILE A 208 -11.43 6.44 -12.22
N ILE A 209 -10.76 6.46 -11.07
CA ILE A 209 -9.92 5.32 -10.66
C ILE A 209 -10.80 4.19 -10.08
N PHE A 210 -11.71 4.56 -9.18
CA PHE A 210 -12.64 3.68 -8.47
C PHE A 210 -14.10 4.15 -8.64
N PRO A 211 -14.67 4.05 -9.86
CA PRO A 211 -16.04 4.49 -10.12
C PRO A 211 -17.11 3.72 -9.33
N VAL A 212 -16.75 2.55 -8.77
CA VAL A 212 -17.58 1.76 -7.85
C VAL A 212 -17.39 2.15 -6.37
N GLY A 213 -16.65 3.24 -6.11
CA GLY A 213 -16.33 3.75 -4.79
C GLY A 213 -14.91 3.40 -4.35
N TYR A 214 -14.20 4.38 -3.77
CA TYR A 214 -12.90 4.14 -3.13
C TYR A 214 -13.04 3.60 -1.70
N PHE A 215 -14.23 3.75 -1.10
CA PHE A 215 -14.56 3.19 0.20
C PHE A 215 -14.69 1.68 0.06
N PRO A 216 -13.80 0.90 0.67
CA PRO A 216 -13.99 -0.54 0.70
C PRO A 216 -15.20 -0.94 1.57
N PRO A 217 -15.78 -2.12 1.33
CA PRO A 217 -16.74 -2.71 2.27
C PRO A 217 -16.04 -3.18 3.55
N GLU A 218 -16.81 -3.48 4.58
CA GLU A 218 -16.34 -4.28 5.72
C GLU A 218 -16.42 -5.77 5.38
N TYR A 219 -15.50 -6.57 5.92
CA TYR A 219 -15.47 -8.01 5.73
C TYR A 219 -15.76 -8.73 7.03
N ASN A 220 -16.58 -9.79 6.96
CA ASN A 220 -16.84 -10.64 8.13
C ASN A 220 -15.79 -11.75 8.27
N ASN A 221 -15.26 -12.22 7.14
CA ASN A 221 -14.33 -13.35 7.05
C ASN A 221 -13.68 -13.38 5.65
N LEU A 222 -12.78 -14.35 5.42
CA LEU A 222 -12.12 -14.54 4.13
C LEU A 222 -13.10 -14.75 2.97
N ASP A 223 -14.17 -15.51 3.17
CA ASP A 223 -15.14 -15.79 2.11
C ASP A 223 -15.80 -14.50 1.61
N SER A 224 -16.13 -13.58 2.52
CA SER A 224 -16.65 -12.27 2.14
C SER A 224 -15.66 -11.42 1.34
N MET A 225 -14.34 -11.53 1.63
CA MET A 225 -13.29 -10.88 0.85
C MET A 225 -13.19 -11.47 -0.56
N VAL A 226 -13.22 -12.80 -0.66
CA VAL A 226 -13.14 -13.52 -1.94
C VAL A 226 -14.36 -13.21 -2.81
N GLU A 227 -15.54 -13.17 -2.23
CA GLU A 227 -16.77 -12.84 -2.95
C GLU A 227 -16.79 -11.39 -3.44
N HIS A 228 -16.34 -10.45 -2.61
CA HIS A 228 -16.15 -9.07 -3.04
C HIS A 228 -15.16 -8.98 -4.20
N ALA A 229 -14.04 -9.69 -4.13
CA ALA A 229 -13.05 -9.68 -5.19
C ALA A 229 -13.57 -10.27 -6.51
N ARG A 230 -14.32 -11.38 -6.46
CA ARG A 230 -14.96 -11.98 -7.63
C ARG A 230 -15.96 -11.03 -8.28
N SER A 231 -16.84 -10.43 -7.49
CA SER A 231 -17.85 -9.49 -7.99
C SER A 231 -17.25 -8.22 -8.62
N HIS A 232 -16.02 -7.86 -8.25
CA HIS A 232 -15.29 -6.70 -8.77
C HIS A 232 -14.24 -7.05 -9.83
N GLY A 233 -14.19 -8.31 -10.28
CA GLY A 233 -13.29 -8.76 -11.35
C GLY A 233 -11.82 -8.90 -10.95
N PHE A 234 -11.50 -8.96 -9.66
CA PHE A 234 -10.16 -9.20 -9.13
C PHE A 234 -9.84 -10.71 -9.09
N LEU A 235 -10.02 -11.39 -10.23
CA LEU A 235 -10.05 -12.86 -10.31
C LEU A 235 -8.69 -13.53 -10.05
N ASP A 236 -7.60 -12.82 -10.32
CA ASP A 236 -6.24 -13.36 -10.23
C ASP A 236 -5.53 -13.00 -8.93
N SER A 237 -5.98 -11.94 -8.23
CA SER A 237 -5.37 -11.51 -6.97
C SER A 237 -6.25 -10.53 -6.20
N LEU A 238 -6.39 -10.78 -4.89
CA LEU A 238 -6.97 -9.82 -3.95
C LEU A 238 -6.17 -8.50 -3.86
N ARG A 239 -4.89 -8.49 -4.29
CA ARG A 239 -4.09 -7.26 -4.43
C ARG A 239 -4.60 -6.30 -5.50
N GLY A 240 -5.42 -6.79 -6.42
CA GLY A 240 -6.10 -5.97 -7.42
C GLY A 240 -7.09 -4.98 -6.79
N ASN A 241 -7.45 -5.17 -5.52
CA ASN A 241 -8.25 -4.21 -4.78
C ASN A 241 -7.41 -2.97 -4.42
N TYR A 242 -7.60 -1.92 -5.21
CA TYR A 242 -6.95 -0.62 -5.05
C TYR A 242 -7.72 0.35 -4.11
N SER A 243 -8.51 -0.18 -3.16
CA SER A 243 -9.29 0.64 -2.24
C SER A 243 -8.46 1.42 -1.21
N ALA A 244 -9.11 2.34 -0.49
CA ALA A 244 -8.47 3.18 0.52
C ALA A 244 -7.89 2.41 1.72
N VAL A 245 -8.32 1.18 1.96
CA VAL A 245 -7.75 0.27 2.96
C VAL A 245 -7.55 -1.08 2.29
N ARG A 246 -6.45 -1.76 2.58
CA ARG A 246 -6.12 -3.07 2.01
C ARG A 246 -5.60 -4.01 3.08
N ILE A 247 -5.93 -5.30 2.99
CA ILE A 247 -5.18 -6.35 3.69
C ILE A 247 -4.04 -6.77 2.78
N HIS A 248 -2.81 -6.45 3.16
CA HIS A 248 -1.62 -6.81 2.42
C HIS A 248 -1.12 -8.16 2.90
N GLU A 249 -1.41 -9.19 2.12
CA GLU A 249 -1.24 -10.57 2.55
C GLU A 249 0.23 -10.98 2.63
N ILE A 250 1.09 -10.56 1.68
CA ILE A 250 2.55 -10.86 1.77
C ILE A 250 3.17 -10.39 3.09
N TYR A 251 2.69 -9.27 3.61
CA TYR A 251 3.24 -8.64 4.81
C TYR A 251 2.46 -9.00 6.07
N GLY A 252 1.31 -9.66 5.95
CA GLY A 252 0.40 -9.91 7.07
C GLY A 252 -0.04 -8.60 7.73
N THR A 253 -0.42 -7.58 6.96
CA THR A 253 -0.78 -6.26 7.49
C THR A 253 -2.14 -5.78 7.02
N ALA A 254 -2.80 -4.94 7.82
CA ALA A 254 -3.81 -4.01 7.33
C ALA A 254 -3.13 -2.68 6.97
N GLU A 255 -3.50 -2.09 5.85
CA GLU A 255 -2.83 -0.96 5.22
C GLU A 255 -3.82 0.14 4.88
N LEU A 256 -3.60 1.34 5.41
CA LEU A 256 -4.36 2.54 5.09
C LEU A 256 -3.64 3.33 3.99
N ARG A 257 -4.31 3.57 2.85
CA ARG A 257 -3.71 4.10 1.60
C ARG A 257 -4.24 5.47 1.17
N VAL A 258 -5.19 6.02 1.92
CA VAL A 258 -5.94 7.21 1.51
C VAL A 258 -5.22 8.53 1.84
N MET A 259 -4.25 8.54 2.76
CA MET A 259 -3.62 9.77 3.20
C MET A 259 -2.70 10.35 2.11
N GLY A 260 -2.67 11.67 1.96
CA GLY A 260 -1.71 12.37 1.12
C GLY A 260 -0.27 12.23 1.64
N PRO A 261 0.76 12.50 0.85
CA PRO A 261 2.13 12.55 1.34
C PRO A 261 2.33 13.81 2.20
N THR A 262 3.26 13.76 3.16
CA THR A 262 3.70 14.94 3.91
C THR A 262 5.13 14.74 4.41
N LEU A 263 5.91 15.82 4.44
CA LEU A 263 7.24 15.85 5.06
C LEU A 263 7.23 16.50 6.45
N GLU A 264 6.09 17.07 6.85
CA GLU A 264 5.95 17.75 8.14
C GLU A 264 5.87 16.73 9.26
N ARG A 265 6.88 16.73 10.13
CA ARG A 265 6.98 15.79 11.27
C ARG A 265 5.72 15.81 12.14
N SER A 266 5.17 16.99 12.41
CA SER A 266 3.97 17.15 13.22
C SER A 266 2.75 16.49 12.60
N GLU A 267 2.58 16.56 11.28
CA GLU A 267 1.50 15.89 10.55
C GLU A 267 1.69 14.38 10.52
N LEU A 268 2.92 13.89 10.33
CA LEU A 268 3.22 12.46 10.44
C LEU A 268 2.82 11.94 11.83
N ILE A 269 3.23 12.62 12.91
CA ILE A 269 2.86 12.22 14.29
C ILE A 269 1.34 12.12 14.45
N LYS A 270 0.58 13.12 13.97
CA LYS A 270 -0.89 13.11 14.08
C LYS A 270 -1.50 11.90 13.36
N ARG A 271 -1.02 11.61 12.15
CA ARG A 271 -1.53 10.51 11.30
C ARG A 271 -1.21 9.14 11.87
N PHE A 272 0.03 8.90 12.31
CA PHE A 272 0.39 7.64 12.95
C PHE A 272 -0.33 7.43 14.28
N ARG A 273 -0.50 8.47 15.10
CA ARG A 273 -1.30 8.39 16.35
C ARG A 273 -2.76 8.08 16.09
N PHE A 274 -3.33 8.60 15.01
CA PHE A 274 -4.69 8.27 14.63
C PHE A 274 -4.83 6.80 14.25
N VAL A 275 -3.92 6.27 13.43
CA VAL A 275 -3.92 4.85 13.08
C VAL A 275 -3.74 3.98 14.33
N ASP A 276 -2.82 4.34 15.22
CA ASP A 276 -2.65 3.67 16.52
C ASP A 276 -3.95 3.68 17.33
N MET A 277 -4.59 4.84 17.50
CA MET A 277 -5.85 4.96 18.22
C MET A 277 -6.96 4.06 17.66
N VAL A 278 -7.11 4.00 16.34
CA VAL A 278 -8.13 3.19 15.66
C VAL A 278 -7.83 1.69 15.80
N CYS A 279 -6.56 1.30 15.77
CA CYS A 279 -6.14 -0.10 15.73
C CYS A 279 -5.84 -0.69 17.12
N ARG A 280 -5.53 0.14 18.12
CA ARG A 280 -5.09 -0.27 19.46
C ARG A 280 -6.02 -1.27 20.17
N PRO A 281 -7.36 -1.15 20.10
CA PRO A 281 -8.25 -2.10 20.79
C PRO A 281 -7.97 -3.56 20.41
N TYR A 282 -7.58 -3.80 19.15
CA TYR A 282 -7.34 -5.13 18.59
C TYR A 282 -6.00 -5.76 18.98
N TYR A 283 -5.16 -5.03 19.71
CA TYR A 283 -3.92 -5.53 20.30
C TYR A 283 -4.01 -5.68 21.82
N LEU A 284 -4.96 -4.99 22.47
CA LEU A 284 -5.14 -5.02 23.92
C LEU A 284 -6.14 -6.10 24.38
N MET A 285 -6.93 -6.65 23.47
CA MET A 285 -7.88 -7.74 23.76
C MET A 285 -7.27 -9.14 23.66
N ALA A 286 -6.03 -9.24 23.17
CA ALA A 286 -5.30 -10.51 23.00
C ALA A 286 -4.28 -10.81 24.13
N ALA A 287 -4.20 -9.95 25.15
CA ALA A 287 -3.32 -10.08 26.32
C ALA A 287 -4.14 -10.31 27.59
#